data_AF-A0A1V2KYF7-F1
#
_entry.id   AF-A0A1V2KYF7-F1
#
_cell.length_a   1.000
_cell.length_b   1.000
_cell.length_c   1.000
_cell.angle_alpha   90.00
_cell.angle_beta   90.00
_cell.angle_gamma   90.00
#
_symmetry.space_group_name_H-M   'P 1'
#
loop_
_entity.id
_entity.type
_entity.pdbx_description
1 polymer ?
#
loop_
_entity_poly.entity_id
_entity_poly.type
_entity_poly.pdbx_seq_one_letter_code
_entity_poly.pdbx_strand_id
1 'polypeptide(L)'
;MIHKILLKEPTKLYGMQSKGSIAVGYDADLVVWYPKGKMEEFVLKNEMLHHDIDYSPFEGMKFTNWPRWTVLRGKVVWDRDGDGITGSLGDGKYIRRGKSLLAGPRGALNPIFE
;
A
#
# COMPACT_ATOMS: atom_id res chain seq x y z
N MET A 1 -11.24 9.96 0.62
CA MET A 1 -11.06 9.65 2.06
C MET A 1 -10.08 8.49 2.27
N ILE A 2 -10.29 7.34 1.63
CA ILE A 2 -9.49 6.11 1.79
C ILE A 2 -7.98 6.30 1.49
N HIS A 3 -7.62 6.83 0.31
CA HIS A 3 -6.21 7.08 -0.06
C HIS A 3 -5.46 7.97 0.96
N LYS A 4 -6.14 8.95 1.56
CA LYS A 4 -5.51 9.84 2.55
C LYS A 4 -5.04 9.05 3.77
N ILE A 5 -5.90 8.19 4.31
CA ILE A 5 -5.64 7.43 5.54
C ILE A 5 -4.68 6.27 5.29
N LEU A 6 -4.87 5.53 4.19
CA LEU A 6 -4.06 4.33 3.91
C LEU A 6 -2.67 4.66 3.38
N LEU A 7 -2.50 5.77 2.67
CA LEU A 7 -1.27 6.06 1.92
C LEU A 7 -0.63 7.37 2.36
N LYS A 8 -1.37 8.49 2.26
CA LYS A 8 -0.80 9.83 2.38
C LYS A 8 -0.35 10.17 3.81
N GLU A 9 -1.20 9.96 4.81
CA GLU A 9 -0.88 10.30 6.20
C GLU A 9 0.21 9.39 6.81
N PRO A 10 0.21 8.06 6.60
CA PRO A 10 1.32 7.21 7.04
C PRO A 10 2.65 7.62 6.42
N THR A 11 2.66 7.92 5.11
CA THR A 11 3.86 8.40 4.40
C THR A 11 4.44 9.66 5.05
N LYS A 12 3.59 10.65 5.35
CA LYS A 12 4.00 11.88 6.05
C LYS A 12 4.51 11.59 7.46
N LEU A 13 3.77 10.80 8.23
CA LEU A 13 4.10 10.45 9.62
C LEU A 13 5.48 9.78 9.70
N TYR A 14 5.79 8.89 8.77
CA TYR A 14 7.04 8.14 8.78
C TYR A 14 8.18 8.80 7.98
N GLY A 15 7.96 10.00 7.42
CA GLY A 15 8.99 10.77 6.72
C GLY A 15 9.41 10.15 5.39
N MET A 16 8.49 9.52 4.67
CA MET A 16 8.75 8.90 3.37
C MET A 16 8.52 9.94 2.26
N GLN A 17 9.55 10.28 1.49
CA GLN A 17 9.48 11.40 0.53
C GLN A 17 8.85 11.01 -0.81
N SER A 18 9.16 9.83 -1.34
CA SER A 18 8.78 9.38 -2.70
C SER A 18 7.64 8.36 -2.74
N LYS A 19 6.82 8.27 -1.68
CA LYS A 19 5.76 7.25 -1.52
C LYS A 19 4.38 7.87 -1.28
N GLY A 20 3.34 7.04 -1.37
CA GLY A 20 2.00 7.36 -0.89
C GLY A 20 1.25 8.44 -1.69
N SER A 21 1.71 8.80 -2.89
CA SER A 21 1.05 9.72 -3.81
C SER A 21 1.47 9.43 -5.25
N ILE A 22 0.58 9.71 -6.21
CA ILE A 22 0.87 9.60 -7.64
C ILE A 22 1.31 10.98 -8.11
N ALA A 23 2.61 11.15 -8.32
CA ALA A 23 3.22 12.40 -8.76
C ALA A 23 4.53 12.12 -9.50
N VAL A 24 4.94 13.06 -10.36
CA VAL A 24 6.23 12.99 -11.04
C VAL A 24 7.35 12.98 -10.00
N GLY A 25 8.35 12.10 -10.18
CA GLY A 25 9.47 11.91 -9.25
C GLY A 25 9.18 10.99 -8.07
N TYR A 26 7.96 10.45 -7.94
CA TYR A 26 7.62 9.45 -6.93
C TYR A 26 7.86 8.03 -7.45
N ASP A 27 8.01 7.08 -6.53
CA ASP A 27 8.05 5.68 -6.89
C ASP A 27 6.70 5.26 -7.49
N ALA A 28 6.75 4.53 -8.60
CA ALA A 28 5.57 3.95 -9.25
C ALA A 28 5.04 2.73 -8.48
N ASP A 29 4.62 2.96 -7.23
CA ASP A 29 3.96 1.99 -6.35
C ASP A 29 2.45 2.18 -6.44
N LEU A 30 1.78 1.29 -7.16
CA LEU A 30 0.38 1.44 -7.53
C LEU A 30 -0.40 0.15 -7.25
N VAL A 31 -1.68 0.30 -6.94
CA VAL A 31 -2.63 -0.82 -6.91
C VAL A 31 -3.73 -0.51 -7.90
N VAL A 32 -3.96 -1.42 -8.83
CA VAL A 32 -5.06 -1.37 -9.79
C VAL A 32 -6.14 -2.34 -9.31
N TRP A 33 -7.34 -1.82 -9.14
CA TRP A 33 -8.52 -2.59 -8.70
C TRP A 33 -9.38 -2.99 -9.89
N TYR A 34 -10.21 -4.01 -9.74
CA TYR A 34 -11.24 -4.29 -10.74
C TYR A 34 -12.24 -3.14 -10.79
N PRO A 35 -12.68 -2.72 -12.00
CA PRO A 35 -13.82 -1.84 -12.14
C PRO A 35 -15.07 -2.47 -11.52
N LYS A 36 -16.05 -1.64 -11.14
CA LYS A 36 -17.30 -2.11 -10.55
C LYS A 36 -17.98 -3.15 -11.44
N GLY A 37 -18.36 -4.29 -10.87
CA GLY A 37 -19.02 -5.39 -11.58
C GLY A 37 -18.11 -6.19 -12.53
N LYS A 38 -16.78 -6.02 -12.43
CA LYS A 38 -15.80 -6.81 -13.19
C LYS A 38 -15.13 -7.91 -12.36
N MET A 39 -15.48 -8.01 -11.09
CA MET A 39 -15.05 -9.09 -10.20
C MET A 39 -16.28 -9.61 -9.48
N GLU A 40 -16.41 -10.93 -9.44
CA GLU A 40 -17.43 -11.62 -8.64
C GLU A 40 -17.05 -11.59 -7.16
N GLU A 41 -18.06 -11.59 -6.29
CA GLU A 41 -17.83 -11.79 -4.86
C GLU A 41 -17.16 -13.14 -4.61
N PHE A 42 -16.27 -13.18 -3.63
CA PHE A 42 -15.60 -14.42 -3.23
C PHE A 42 -15.51 -14.50 -1.70
N VAL A 43 -15.36 -15.73 -1.22
CA VAL A 43 -15.09 -16.01 0.19
C VAL A 43 -13.58 -16.07 0.36
N LEU A 44 -13.04 -15.26 1.28
CA LEU A 44 -11.61 -15.25 1.56
C LEU A 44 -11.18 -16.59 2.17
N LYS A 45 -10.09 -17.13 1.62
CA LYS A 45 -9.40 -18.30 2.15
C LYS A 45 -7.94 -17.99 2.45
N ASN A 46 -7.36 -18.67 3.43
CA ASN A 46 -5.99 -18.44 3.89
C ASN A 46 -4.96 -18.68 2.77
N GLU A 47 -5.22 -19.68 1.92
CA GLU A 47 -4.41 -20.02 0.74
C GLU A 47 -4.25 -18.85 -0.26
N MET A 48 -5.11 -17.83 -0.19
CA MET A 48 -5.06 -16.65 -1.06
C MET A 48 -4.13 -15.54 -0.55
N LEU A 49 -3.59 -15.64 0.67
CA LEU A 49 -2.90 -14.52 1.33
C LEU A 49 -1.37 -14.52 1.15
N HIS A 50 -0.81 -15.59 0.57
CA HIS A 50 0.61 -15.70 0.22
C HIS A 50 1.58 -15.39 1.38
N HIS A 51 1.13 -15.60 2.62
CA HIS A 51 1.95 -15.52 3.82
C HIS A 51 2.36 -16.92 4.30
N ASP A 52 3.29 -16.99 5.25
CA ASP A 52 3.78 -18.24 5.85
C ASP A 52 2.99 -18.64 7.11
N ILE A 53 1.76 -18.12 7.24
CA ILE A 53 0.89 -18.35 8.40
C ILE A 53 -0.26 -19.26 7.97
N ASP A 54 -0.68 -20.16 8.86
CA ASP A 54 -1.69 -21.20 8.60
C ASP A 54 -3.14 -20.75 8.84
N TYR A 55 -3.38 -19.49 9.24
CA TYR A 55 -4.71 -18.94 9.43
C TYR A 55 -4.82 -17.45 9.10
N SER A 56 -6.05 -17.01 8.85
CA SER A 56 -6.44 -15.60 8.76
C SER A 56 -7.64 -15.32 9.65
N PRO A 57 -7.65 -14.23 10.43
CA PRO A 57 -8.85 -13.83 11.18
C PRO A 57 -10.02 -13.44 10.28
N PHE A 58 -9.77 -13.25 8.97
CA PHE A 58 -10.79 -12.89 7.98
C PHE A 58 -11.25 -14.10 7.14
N GLU A 59 -10.78 -15.31 7.47
CA GLU A 59 -11.20 -16.56 6.81
C GLU A 59 -12.73 -16.68 6.78
N GLY A 60 -13.29 -17.07 5.63
CA GLY A 60 -14.74 -17.26 5.49
C GLY A 60 -15.55 -15.98 5.27
N MET A 61 -14.95 -14.80 5.38
CA MET A 61 -15.64 -13.53 5.09
C MET A 61 -15.80 -13.33 3.58
N LYS A 62 -16.90 -12.68 3.17
CA LYS A 62 -17.16 -12.32 1.77
C LYS A 62 -16.54 -10.97 1.41
N PHE A 63 -15.86 -10.92 0.27
CA PHE A 63 -15.24 -9.73 -0.29
C PHE A 63 -15.76 -9.49 -1.72
N THR A 64 -15.85 -8.22 -2.10
CA THR A 64 -16.40 -7.77 -3.40
C THR A 64 -15.33 -7.31 -4.38
N ASN A 65 -14.07 -7.22 -3.96
CA ASN A 65 -12.97 -6.78 -4.80
C ASN A 65 -11.61 -7.27 -4.25
N TRP A 66 -10.58 -7.23 -5.08
CA TRP A 66 -9.20 -7.60 -4.78
C TRP A 66 -8.23 -6.79 -5.66
N PRO A 67 -6.98 -6.57 -5.23
CA PRO A 67 -5.95 -6.03 -6.13
C PRO A 67 -5.88 -6.85 -7.42
N ARG A 68 -6.23 -6.25 -8.55
CA ARG A 68 -6.04 -6.86 -9.87
C ARG A 68 -4.55 -6.90 -10.20
N TRP A 69 -3.90 -5.73 -10.07
CA TRP A 69 -2.46 -5.60 -10.17
C TRP A 69 -1.88 -4.84 -8.99
N THR A 70 -0.74 -5.31 -8.49
CA THR A 70 0.13 -4.52 -7.61
C THR A 70 1.42 -4.24 -8.35
N VAL A 71 1.77 -2.96 -8.47
CA VAL A 71 2.95 -2.47 -9.16
C VAL A 71 3.91 -1.92 -8.11
N LEU A 72 5.15 -2.40 -8.12
CA LEU A 72 6.23 -1.95 -7.26
C LEU A 72 7.29 -1.28 -8.14
N ARG A 73 7.50 0.03 -7.96
CA ARG A 73 8.49 0.81 -8.72
C ARG A 73 8.42 0.59 -10.25
N GLY A 74 7.21 0.47 -10.78
CA GLY A 74 6.96 0.28 -12.22
C GLY A 74 6.98 -1.17 -12.70
N LYS A 75 7.28 -2.15 -11.83
CA LYS A 75 7.20 -3.59 -12.12
C LYS A 75 5.91 -4.17 -11.55
N VAL A 76 5.13 -4.91 -12.35
CA VAL A 76 4.02 -5.71 -11.83
C VAL A 76 4.61 -6.84 -10.98
N VAL A 77 4.21 -6.92 -9.71
CA VAL A 77 4.67 -7.96 -8.75
C VAL A 77 3.54 -8.88 -8.30
N TRP A 78 2.30 -8.50 -8.60
CA TRP A 78 1.10 -9.29 -8.41
C TRP A 78 0.19 -9.10 -9.62
N ASP A 79 -0.24 -10.18 -10.23
CA ASP A 79 -1.23 -10.21 -11.30
C ASP A 79 -2.30 -11.26 -11.03
N ARG A 80 -3.49 -10.79 -10.64
CA ARG A 80 -4.62 -11.65 -10.30
C ARG A 80 -5.21 -12.38 -11.51
N ASP A 81 -5.14 -11.77 -12.69
CA ASP A 81 -5.66 -12.36 -13.94
C ASP A 81 -4.68 -13.36 -14.56
N GLY A 82 -3.39 -13.25 -14.20
CA GLY A 82 -2.35 -14.22 -14.51
C GLY A 82 -2.12 -15.23 -13.39
N ASP A 83 -0.86 -15.62 -13.20
CA ASP A 83 -0.46 -16.67 -12.25
C ASP A 83 -0.25 -16.17 -10.80
N GLY A 84 -0.71 -14.96 -10.46
CA GLY A 84 -0.56 -14.39 -9.12
C GLY A 84 0.77 -13.68 -8.92
N ILE A 85 1.64 -14.20 -8.05
CA ILE A 85 2.90 -13.52 -7.68
C ILE A 85 3.87 -13.53 -8.86
N THR A 86 4.22 -12.35 -9.36
CA THR A 86 5.21 -12.14 -10.43
C THR A 86 6.48 -11.45 -9.94
N GLY A 87 6.49 -11.02 -8.68
CA GLY A 87 7.66 -10.46 -8.01
C GLY A 87 8.76 -11.50 -7.76
N SER A 88 9.98 -11.02 -7.58
CA SER A 88 11.16 -11.83 -7.31
C SER A 88 11.93 -11.30 -6.11
N LEU A 89 12.67 -12.19 -5.45
CA LEU A 89 13.54 -11.80 -4.35
C LEU A 89 14.55 -10.73 -4.82
N GLY A 90 14.62 -9.61 -4.10
CA GLY A 90 15.45 -8.46 -4.47
C GLY A 90 14.72 -7.30 -5.18
N ASP A 91 13.44 -7.46 -5.57
CA ASP A 91 12.64 -6.33 -6.07
C ASP A 91 12.42 -5.25 -4.99
N GLY A 92 12.38 -5.68 -3.73
CA GLY A 92 12.32 -4.81 -2.55
C GLY A 92 13.65 -4.11 -2.26
N LYS A 93 13.59 -2.89 -1.72
CA LYS A 93 14.76 -2.12 -1.29
C LYS A 93 14.51 -1.51 0.08
N TYR A 94 15.52 -1.50 0.93
CA TYR A 94 15.48 -0.73 2.17
C TYR A 94 15.33 0.77 1.85
N ILE A 95 14.43 1.44 2.58
CA ILE A 95 14.16 2.88 2.42
C ILE A 95 14.63 3.60 3.67
N ARG A 96 15.65 4.46 3.54
CA ARG A 96 16.01 5.41 4.60
C ARG A 96 14.89 6.44 4.73
N ARG A 97 14.35 6.57 5.95
CA ARG A 97 13.29 7.52 6.27
C ARG A 97 13.87 8.88 6.64
N GLY A 98 13.14 9.94 6.30
CA GLY A 98 13.40 11.29 6.80
C GLY A 98 12.69 11.56 8.13
N LYS A 99 12.67 12.83 8.54
CA LYS A 99 11.83 13.30 9.65
C LYS A 99 10.36 13.27 9.22
N SER A 100 9.47 13.06 10.20
CA SER A 100 8.03 13.19 9.99
C SER A 100 7.70 14.56 9.40
N LEU A 101 6.76 14.60 8.46
CA LEU A 101 6.22 15.83 7.87
C LEU A 101 5.01 16.36 8.64
N LEU A 102 4.55 15.63 9.67
CA LEU A 102 3.51 16.13 10.57
C LEU A 102 4.14 17.06 11.61
N ALA A 103 3.33 18.01 12.09
CA ALA A 103 3.76 18.99 13.08
C ALA A 103 4.39 18.30 14.30
N GLY A 104 5.42 18.95 14.87
CA GLY A 104 6.11 18.50 16.08
C GLY A 104 5.20 18.47 17.32
N PRO A 105 5.76 18.24 18.51
CA PRO A 105 4.98 18.20 19.75
C PRO A 105 4.09 19.44 19.86
N ARG A 106 2.80 19.23 20.17
CA ARG A 106 1.75 20.27 20.23
C ARG A 106 1.99 21.37 21.29
N GLY A 107 3.16 21.44 21.93
CA GLY A 107 3.46 22.34 23.04
C GLY A 107 4.79 23.11 22.94
N ALA A 108 5.56 22.99 21.87
CA ALA A 108 6.69 23.89 21.62
C ALA A 108 6.23 24.99 20.68
N LEU A 109 6.00 26.20 21.20
CA LEU A 109 5.84 27.39 20.38
C LEU A 109 7.08 27.49 19.48
N ASN A 110 6.84 27.59 18.17
CA ASN A 110 7.90 27.77 17.20
C ASN A 110 8.44 29.21 17.38
N PRO A 111 9.70 29.43 17.77
CA PRO A 111 10.22 30.76 18.11
C PRO A 111 10.45 31.68 16.89
N ILE A 112 9.85 31.36 15.74
CA ILE A 112 9.98 32.11 14.48
C ILE A 112 8.76 33.06 14.28
N PHE A 113 7.93 33.22 15.30
CA PHE A 113 6.86 34.23 15.34
C PHE A 113 6.96 35.11 16.59
N GLU A 114 8.18 35.56 16.92
CA GLU A 114 8.44 36.86 17.58
C GLU A 114 9.22 37.76 16.63
#